data_AF-A0A3R7HK47-F1
#
_entry.id   AF-A0A3R7HK47-F1
#
_cell.length_a   1.000
_cell.length_b   1.000
_cell.length_c   1.000
_cell.angle_alpha   90.00
_cell.angle_beta   90.00
_cell.angle_gamma   90.00
#
_symmetry.space_group_name_H-M   'P 1'
#
loop_
_entity.id
_entity.type
_entity.pdbx_description
1 polymer ?
#
loop_
_entity_poly.entity_id
_entity_poly.type
_entity_poly.pdbx_seq_one_letter_code
_entity_poly.pdbx_strand_id
1 'polypeptide(L)' 'MEEEVPVTRRDLGLLVIISLLGGVGIAAALLPVELSPQFLNAVMVGAMLVSFFMFIPVMGIRMFLEDRTDD' A
#
# COMPACT_ATOMS: atom_id res chain seq x y z
N MET A 1 -12.66 -20.45 18.09
CA MET A 1 -12.78 -18.99 18.11
C MET A 1 -12.02 -18.51 16.88
N GLU A 2 -12.70 -18.28 15.76
CA GLU A 2 -12.08 -17.53 14.67
C GLU A 2 -12.07 -16.08 15.16
N GLU A 3 -10.91 -15.65 15.65
CA GLU A 3 -10.71 -14.28 16.08
C GLU A 3 -10.79 -13.43 14.81
N GLU A 4 -11.81 -12.57 14.69
CA GLU A 4 -11.93 -11.62 13.59
C GLU A 4 -10.70 -10.74 13.62
N VAL A 5 -9.75 -11.05 12.73
CA VAL A 5 -8.53 -10.27 12.62
C VAL A 5 -8.93 -8.91 12.07
N PRO A 6 -8.56 -7.80 12.73
CA PRO A 6 -8.92 -6.47 12.26
C PRO A 6 -8.39 -6.15 10.86
N VAL A 7 -7.45 -6.96 10.36
CA VAL A 7 -6.85 -6.89 9.02
C VAL A 7 -7.11 -8.18 8.25
N THR A 8 -7.71 -8.06 7.06
CA THR A 8 -7.93 -9.19 6.16
C THR A 8 -6.77 -9.37 5.17
N ARG A 9 -6.68 -10.55 4.53
CA ARG A 9 -5.70 -10.79 3.46
C ARG A 9 -5.90 -9.86 2.25
N ARG A 10 -7.14 -9.43 2.02
CA ARG A 10 -7.48 -8.49 0.95
C ARG A 10 -6.86 -7.12 1.21
N ASP A 11 -6.80 -6.71 2.46
CA ASP A 11 -6.23 -5.42 2.87
C ASP A 11 -4.73 -5.40 2.69
N LEU A 12 -4.05 -6.49 3.06
CA LEU A 12 -2.64 -6.67 2.73
C LEU A 12 -2.40 -6.62 1.22
N GLY A 13 -3.24 -7.29 0.42
CA GLY A 13 -3.13 -7.26 -1.03
C GLY A 13 -3.28 -5.85 -1.59
N LEU A 14 -4.30 -5.10 -1.14
CA LEU A 14 -4.54 -3.73 -1.56
C LEU A 14 -3.39 -2.80 -1.16
N LEU A 15 -2.90 -2.93 0.08
CA LEU A 15 -1.80 -2.15 0.60
C LEU A 15 -0.52 -2.41 -0.19
N VAL A 16 -0.20 -3.67 -0.52
CA VAL A 16 0.96 -4.03 -1.35
C VAL A 16 0.87 -3.36 -2.72
N ILE A 17 -0.29 -3.42 -3.38
CA ILE A 17 -0.49 -2.83 -4.71
C ILE A 17 -0.31 -1.31 -4.66
N ILE A 18 -1.00 -0.62 -3.73
CA ILE A 18 -0.91 0.83 -3.57
C ILE A 18 0.52 1.26 -3.25
N SER A 19 1.20 0.51 -2.38
CA SER A 19 2.56 0.78 -1.97
C SER A 19 3.55 0.64 -3.12
N LEU A 20 3.44 -0.42 -3.91
CA LEU A 20 4.30 -0.60 -5.08
C LEU A 20 4.07 0.49 -6.13
N LEU A 21 2.81 0.82 -6.43
CA LEU A 21 2.48 1.89 -7.37
C LEU A 21 3.00 3.26 -6.87
N GLY A 22 2.79 3.57 -5.60
CA GLY A 22 3.30 4.79 -4.98
C GLY A 22 4.83 4.84 -4.96
N GLY A 23 5.48 3.73 -4.63
CA GLY A 23 6.93 3.60 -4.67
C GLY A 23 7.52 3.82 -6.06
N VAL A 24 6.88 3.25 -7.09
CA VAL A 24 7.24 3.51 -8.50
C VAL A 24 7.05 4.99 -8.86
N GLY A 25 5.92 5.59 -8.46
CA GLY A 25 5.67 7.02 -8.69
C GLY A 25 6.70 7.93 -8.04
N ILE A 26 7.07 7.65 -6.78
CA ILE A 26 8.11 8.40 -6.05
C ILE A 26 9.47 8.21 -6.73
N ALA A 27 9.86 6.97 -7.05
CA ALA A 27 11.14 6.69 -7.69
C ALA A 27 11.25 7.36 -9.06
N ALA A 28 10.20 7.31 -9.88
CA ALA A 28 10.13 7.96 -11.19
C ALA A 28 10.17 9.49 -11.11
N ALA A 29 9.74 10.07 -9.98
CA ALA A 29 9.86 11.51 -9.75
C ALA A 29 11.27 11.96 -9.34
N LEU A 30 12.08 11.05 -8.79
CA LEU A 30 13.41 11.37 -8.24
C LEU A 30 14.56 10.94 -9.15
N LEU A 31 14.37 9.87 -9.93
CA LEU A 31 15.41 9.24 -10.73
C LEU A 31 14.90 8.97 -12.15
N PRO A 32 15.80 8.94 -13.16
CA PRO A 32 15.47 8.41 -14.47
C PRO A 32 14.88 7.01 -14.36
N VAL A 33 13.85 6.72 -15.16
CA VAL A 33 13.19 5.41 -15.18
C VAL A 33 14.05 4.43 -15.97
N GLU A 34 14.88 3.69 -15.26
CA GLU A 34 15.76 2.66 -15.81
C GLU A 34 15.79 1.43 -14.89
N LEU A 35 16.02 0.25 -15.46
CA LEU A 35 16.20 -0.99 -14.71
C LEU A 35 17.60 -1.03 -14.11
N SER A 36 17.83 -0.23 -13.07
CA SER A 36 19.08 -0.18 -12.32
C SER A 36 18.86 -0.56 -10.84
N PRO A 37 19.89 -1.09 -10.14
CA PRO A 37 19.78 -1.38 -8.72
C PRO A 37 19.39 -0.16 -7.89
N GLN A 38 19.82 1.04 -8.30
CA GLN A 38 19.49 2.29 -7.64
C GLN A 38 18.00 2.64 -7.79
N PHE A 39 17.45 2.53 -9.00
CA PHE A 39 16.02 2.77 -9.23
C PHE A 39 15.17 1.77 -8.46
N LEU A 40 15.51 0.47 -8.50
CA LEU A 40 14.82 -0.57 -7.73
C LEU A 40 14.86 -0.30 -6.22
N ASN A 41 16.01 0.14 -5.68
CA ASN A 41 16.12 0.51 -4.28
C ASN A 41 15.19 1.69 -3.94
N ALA A 42 15.16 2.73 -4.77
CA ALA A 42 14.27 3.87 -4.58
C ALA A 42 12.79 3.47 -4.62
N VAL A 43 12.40 2.56 -5.52
CA VAL A 43 11.04 1.99 -5.56
C VAL A 43 10.71 1.27 -4.26
N MET A 44 11.62 0.43 -3.76
CA MET A 44 11.40 -0.33 -2.53
C MET A 44 11.28 0.58 -1.30
N VAL A 45 12.15 1.58 -1.16
CA VAL A 45 12.10 2.55 -0.07
C VAL A 45 10.83 3.40 -0.16
N GLY A 46 10.48 3.86 -1.36
CA GLY A 46 9.24 4.58 -1.60
C GLY A 46 8.01 3.74 -1.26
N ALA A 47 8.00 2.46 -1.64
CA ALA A 47 6.93 1.54 -1.32
C ALA A 47 6.82 1.29 0.19
N MET A 48 7.94 1.16 0.92
CA MET A 48 7.93 1.06 2.38
C MET A 48 7.33 2.30 3.03
N LEU A 49 7.71 3.50 2.56
CA LEU A 49 7.14 4.77 3.03
C LEU A 49 5.63 4.83 2.78
N VAL A 50 5.19 4.55 1.56
CA VAL A 50 3.77 4.56 1.20
C VAL A 50 3.00 3.54 2.03
N SER A 51 3.53 2.32 2.20
CA SER A 51 2.92 1.29 3.05
C SER A 51 2.72 1.77 4.48
N PHE A 52 3.75 2.37 5.07
CA PHE A 52 3.69 2.90 6.43
C PHE A 52 2.58 3.95 6.61
N PHE A 53 2.49 4.92 5.69
CA PHE A 53 1.47 5.97 5.76
C PHE A 53 0.07 5.51 5.36
N MET A 54 -0.04 4.58 4.41
CA MET A 54 -1.32 4.11 3.87
C MET A 54 -1.94 2.96 4.67
N PHE A 55 -1.21 2.34 5.60
CA PHE A 55 -1.72 1.26 6.42
C PHE A 55 -3.04 1.64 7.12
N ILE A 56 -3.05 2.72 7.90
CA ILE A 56 -4.25 3.16 8.63
C ILE A 56 -5.37 3.61 7.65
N PRO A 57 -5.11 4.47 6.64
CA PRO A 57 -6.13 4.85 5.67
C PRO A 57 -6.78 3.68 4.94
N VAL A 58 -6.00 2.70 4.48
CA VAL A 58 -6.52 1.51 3.78
C VAL A 58 -7.48 0.75 4.68
N MET A 59 -7.10 0.56 5.95
CA MET A 59 -7.96 -0.09 6.94
C MET A 59 -9.23 0.72 7.22
N GLY A 60 -9.11 2.04 7.41
CA GLY A 60 -10.24 2.91 7.72
C GLY A 60 -11.25 3.02 6.57
N ILE A 61 -10.79 3.13 5.33
CA ILE A 61 -11.67 3.17 4.15
C ILE A 61 -12.49 1.88 4.03
N ARG A 62 -11.88 0.72 4.31
CA ARG A 62 -12.60 -0.56 4.29
C ARG A 62 -13.72 -0.56 5.32
N MET A 63 -13.42 -0.26 6.58
CA MET A 63 -14.44 -0.27 7.64
C MET A 63 -15.62 0.63 7.26
N PHE A 64 -15.34 1.81 6.70
CA PHE A 64 -16.38 2.72 6.24
C PHE A 64 -17.22 2.18 5.06
N LEU A 65 -16.60 1.40 4.15
CA LEU A 65 -17.30 0.78 3.02
C LEU A 65 -18.10 -0.45 3.45
N GLU A 66 -17.61 -1.22 4.42
CA GLU A 66 -18.32 -2.35 5.04
C GLU A 66 -19.58 -1.83 5.75
N ASP A 67 -19.45 -0.82 6.61
CA ASP A 67 -20.61 -0.17 7.28
C ASP A 67 -21.69 0.29 6.28
N ARG A 68 -21.29 0.79 5.11
CA ARG A 68 -22.21 1.26 4.06
C ARG A 68 -22.90 0.13 3.28
N THR A 69 -22.30 -1.05 3.24
CA THR A 69 -22.84 -2.19 2.46
C THR A 69 -23.87 -2.98 3.26
N ASP A 70 -23.83 -2.89 4.58
CA ASP A 70 -24.76 -3.56 5.49
C ASP A 70 -26.07 -2.77 5.75
N ASP A 71 -26.17 -1.52 5.25
CA ASP A 71 -27.39 -0.68 5.18
C ASP A 71 -28.13 -0.83 3.83
#